data_AF-A0A2K1NEB0-F1
#
_entry.id   AF-A0A2K1NEB0-F1
#
_cell.length_a   1.000
_cell.length_b   1.000
_cell.length_c   1.000
_cell.angle_alpha   90.00
_cell.angle_beta   90.00
_cell.angle_gamma   90.00
#
_symmetry.space_group_name_H-M   'P 1'
#
loop_
_entity.id
_entity.type
_entity.pdbx_description
1 polymer ?
#
loop_
_entity_poly.entity_id
_entity_poly.type
_entity_poly.pdbx_seq_one_letter_code
_entity_poly.pdbx_strand_id
1 'polypeptide(L)'
;MRLGDAWVYEPYECFDVELPDGTITGFGRLARTGVTWDDEFQVFSVNSDVEESVTRSEDISMDYDFFHSQLLALSCGNDYKVKIIPKDINIWISRLFLGDADGFSILYYQDVDSLVYWANEAAYRWKLRGIAIWSLGQEDMRLWEALPKQI
;
A
#
# COMPACT_ATOMS: atom_id res chain seq x y z
N MET A 1 27.37 -35.06 14.42
CA MET A 1 26.95 -33.67 14.15
C MET A 1 25.81 -33.77 13.15
N ARG A 2 24.56 -33.53 13.55
CA ARG A 2 23.43 -33.63 12.62
C ARG A 2 23.48 -32.40 11.72
N LEU A 3 23.63 -32.61 10.41
CA LEU A 3 23.49 -31.54 9.42
C LEU A 3 22.06 -31.03 9.53
N GLY A 4 21.92 -29.76 9.91
CA GLY A 4 20.64 -29.08 10.02
C GLY A 4 19.97 -29.02 8.66
N ASP A 5 18.68 -29.31 8.70
CA ASP A 5 17.69 -29.05 7.68
C ASP A 5 17.56 -27.54 7.46
N ALA A 6 18.41 -26.98 6.59
CA ALA A 6 18.35 -25.57 6.24
C ALA A 6 17.23 -25.36 5.22
N TRP A 7 16.02 -25.10 5.71
CA TRP A 7 14.91 -24.68 4.87
C TRP A 7 15.24 -23.34 4.19
N VAL A 8 15.02 -23.28 2.88
CA VAL A 8 15.05 -22.03 2.11
C VAL A 8 13.63 -21.45 2.16
N TYR A 9 13.51 -20.20 2.60
CA TYR A 9 12.25 -19.49 2.77
C TYR A 9 12.04 -18.46 1.67
N GLU A 10 10.81 -18.39 1.18
CA GLU A 10 10.33 -17.39 0.24
C GLU A 10 9.55 -16.31 1.03
N PRO A 11 10.02 -15.05 1.06
CA PRO A 11 9.50 -14.04 1.99
C PRO A 11 8.14 -13.41 1.60
N TYR A 12 7.76 -13.40 0.32
CA TYR A 12 6.46 -12.93 -0.19
C TYR A 12 6.01 -11.52 0.24
N GLU A 13 6.93 -10.59 0.49
CA GLU A 13 6.61 -9.32 1.19
C GLU A 13 7.13 -8.07 0.46
N CYS A 14 8.19 -8.18 -0.33
CA CYS A 14 8.92 -7.04 -0.89
C CYS A 14 8.63 -6.76 -2.36
N PHE A 15 8.38 -5.48 -2.67
CA PHE A 15 8.35 -4.97 -4.04
C PHE A 15 9.02 -3.59 -4.11
N ASP A 16 9.59 -3.29 -5.27
CA ASP A 16 10.16 -1.98 -5.57
C ASP A 16 9.16 -1.16 -6.39
N VAL A 17 9.21 0.16 -6.20
CA VAL A 17 8.48 1.13 -7.01
C VAL A 17 9.44 2.16 -7.55
N GLU A 18 9.51 2.27 -8.88
CA GLU A 18 10.13 3.40 -9.57
C GLU A 18 9.10 4.54 -9.62
N LEU A 19 9.39 5.59 -8.87
CA LEU A 19 8.54 6.77 -8.70
C LEU A 19 8.72 7.75 -9.87
N PRO A 20 7.82 8.73 -10.04
CA PRO A 20 7.86 9.67 -11.17
C PRO A 20 9.11 10.56 -11.22
N ASP A 21 9.82 10.72 -10.10
CA ASP A 21 11.09 11.44 -9.99
C ASP A 21 12.31 10.57 -10.39
N GLY A 22 12.08 9.30 -10.73
CA GLY A 22 13.12 8.32 -11.05
C GLY A 22 13.70 7.60 -9.84
N THR A 23 13.26 7.93 -8.62
CA THR A 23 13.71 7.25 -7.40
C THR A 23 13.10 5.86 -7.34
N ILE A 24 13.91 4.86 -6.97
CA ILE A 24 13.43 3.49 -6.69
C ILE A 24 13.34 3.34 -5.17
N THR A 25 12.14 3.00 -4.68
CA THR A 25 11.88 2.75 -3.26
C THR A 25 11.35 1.34 -3.07
N GLY A 26 11.97 0.58 -2.16
CA GLY A 26 11.50 -0.74 -1.76
C GLY A 26 10.52 -0.66 -0.59
N PHE A 27 9.48 -1.49 -0.63
CA PHE A 27 8.45 -1.58 0.41
C PHE A 27 8.31 -3.03 0.89
N GLY A 28 7.82 -3.20 2.13
CA GLY A 28 7.38 -4.48 2.69
C GLY A 28 8.48 -5.42 3.21
N ARG A 29 9.73 -5.31 2.76
CA ARG A 29 10.85 -6.14 3.28
C ARG A 29 10.99 -5.99 4.80
N LEU A 30 10.83 -7.11 5.52
CA LEU A 30 11.03 -7.17 6.96
C LEU A 30 12.50 -7.42 7.29
N ALA A 31 13.01 -6.68 8.27
CA ALA A 31 14.36 -6.88 8.78
C ALA A 31 14.45 -8.22 9.50
N ARG A 32 15.44 -9.04 9.10
CA ARG A 32 15.71 -10.35 9.69
C ARG A 32 17.13 -10.44 10.25
N THR A 33 17.28 -11.19 11.33
CA THR A 33 18.56 -11.45 11.99
C THR A 33 18.93 -12.92 11.93
N GLY A 34 20.22 -13.22 11.78
CA GLY A 34 20.67 -14.63 11.74
C GLY A 34 20.21 -15.39 10.48
N VAL A 35 19.97 -14.68 9.38
CA VAL A 35 19.64 -15.28 8.07
C VAL A 35 20.73 -15.01 7.04
N THR A 36 20.82 -15.86 6.03
CA THR A 36 21.66 -15.66 4.84
C THR A 36 20.75 -15.50 3.62
N TRP A 37 20.90 -14.38 2.92
CA TRP A 37 20.11 -14.06 1.73
C TRP A 37 20.77 -14.58 0.45
N ASP A 38 19.94 -15.04 -0.47
CA ASP A 38 20.25 -15.24 -1.87
C ASP A 38 19.61 -14.11 -2.67
N ASP A 39 20.44 -13.15 -3.11
CA ASP A 39 19.99 -11.98 -3.84
C ASP A 39 19.54 -12.30 -5.29
N GLU A 40 19.94 -13.43 -5.86
CA GLU A 40 19.55 -13.82 -7.21
C GLU A 40 18.09 -14.27 -7.24
N PHE A 41 17.69 -15.08 -6.25
CA PHE A 41 16.34 -15.62 -6.17
C PHE A 41 15.43 -14.91 -5.17
N GLN A 42 15.96 -13.96 -4.39
CA GLN A 42 15.25 -13.23 -3.33
C GLN A 42 14.67 -14.18 -2.26
N VAL A 43 15.44 -15.20 -1.89
CA VAL A 43 15.10 -16.18 -0.83
C VAL A 43 16.16 -16.14 0.27
N PHE A 44 15.88 -16.76 1.42
CA PHE A 44 16.86 -16.81 2.51
C PHE A 44 16.83 -18.13 3.28
N SER A 45 17.92 -18.42 3.98
CA SER A 45 18.00 -19.54 4.93
C SER A 45 18.29 -19.04 6.33
N VAL A 46 17.72 -19.69 7.33
CA VAL A 46 17.99 -19.40 8.75
C VAL A 46 19.29 -20.09 9.16
N ASN A 47 20.20 -19.35 9.80
CA ASN A 47 21.56 -19.83 10.11
C ASN A 47 21.63 -20.67 11.41
N SER A 48 20.51 -20.83 12.11
CA SER A 48 20.40 -21.56 13.38
C SER A 48 19.13 -22.41 13.41
N ASP A 49 19.09 -23.39 14.31
CA ASP A 49 17.95 -24.28 14.52
C ASP A 49 16.82 -23.56 15.30
N VAL A 50 16.23 -22.55 14.66
CA VAL A 50 15.11 -21.74 15.16
C VAL A 50 14.12 -21.51 14.02
N GLU A 51 12.86 -21.28 14.38
CA GLU A 51 11.82 -20.91 13.42
C GLU A 51 12.10 -19.54 12.79
N GLU A 52 11.69 -19.36 11.53
CA GLU A 52 11.83 -18.10 10.78
C GLU A 52 11.24 -16.90 11.53
N SER A 53 10.10 -17.07 12.20
CA SER A 53 9.42 -16.00 12.92
C SER A 53 10.26 -15.40 14.05
N VAL A 54 11.22 -16.16 14.59
CA VAL A 54 12.16 -15.68 15.63
C VAL A 54 13.20 -14.71 15.04
N THR A 55 13.41 -14.74 13.73
CA THR A 55 14.41 -13.90 13.05
C THR A 55 13.94 -12.45 12.84
N ARG A 56 12.64 -12.18 13.00
CA ARG A 56 11.98 -10.88 12.76
C ARG A 56 11.16 -10.43 13.96
N SER A 57 10.89 -9.12 14.02
CA SER A 57 10.10 -8.48 15.09
C SER A 57 8.63 -8.25 14.73
N GLU A 58 8.26 -8.47 13.48
CA GLU A 58 6.94 -8.13 12.92
C GLU A 58 6.34 -9.37 12.27
N ASP A 59 5.02 -9.53 12.41
CA ASP A 59 4.25 -10.57 11.72
C ASP A 59 3.96 -10.17 10.27
N ILE A 60 3.79 -11.18 9.39
CA ILE A 60 3.42 -10.93 7.99
C ILE A 60 1.92 -11.07 7.94
N SER A 61 1.23 -9.98 7.62
CA SER A 61 -0.21 -9.98 7.43
C SER A 61 -0.58 -10.80 6.19
N MET A 62 -1.62 -11.61 6.29
CA MET A 62 -2.26 -12.24 5.12
C MET A 62 -3.29 -11.31 4.45
N ASP A 63 -3.62 -10.20 5.10
CA ASP A 63 -4.50 -9.16 4.57
C ASP A 63 -3.71 -8.07 3.85
N TYR A 64 -4.41 -7.27 3.05
CA TYR A 64 -3.81 -6.12 2.36
C TYR A 64 -3.25 -5.09 3.34
N ASP A 65 -2.03 -4.64 3.07
CA ASP A 65 -1.37 -3.56 3.80
C ASP A 65 -1.20 -2.31 2.92
N PHE A 66 -1.10 -1.14 3.56
CA PHE A 66 -0.96 0.16 2.90
C PHE A 66 0.44 0.73 3.08
N PHE A 67 1.19 0.78 1.98
CA PHE A 67 2.49 1.44 1.94
C PHE A 67 2.37 2.88 1.44
N HIS A 68 3.08 3.79 2.09
CA HIS A 68 3.09 5.21 1.75
C HIS A 68 4.44 5.58 1.14
N SER A 69 4.42 6.18 -0.05
CA SER A 69 5.64 6.73 -0.64
C SER A 69 6.08 8.01 0.07
N GLN A 70 7.30 8.44 -0.24
CA GLN A 70 7.73 9.79 0.05
C GLN A 70 6.86 10.84 -0.66
N LEU A 71 6.96 12.09 -0.21
CA LEU A 71 6.35 13.23 -0.88
C LEU A 71 6.91 13.38 -2.31
N LEU A 72 6.03 13.43 -3.29
CA LEU A 72 6.39 13.68 -4.68
C LEU A 72 6.04 15.12 -5.07
N ALA A 73 7.00 15.85 -5.63
CA ALA A 73 6.80 17.21 -6.14
C ALA A 73 6.12 17.19 -7.51
N LEU A 74 4.85 16.75 -7.54
CA LEU A 74 4.06 16.66 -8.76
C LEU A 74 3.32 17.97 -9.03
N SER A 75 3.06 18.23 -10.30
CA SER A 75 2.27 19.37 -10.77
C SER A 75 0.94 18.86 -11.35
N CYS A 76 -0.14 19.56 -11.06
CA CYS A 76 -1.47 19.18 -11.53
C CYS A 76 -1.58 19.20 -13.06
N GLY A 77 -2.39 18.29 -13.62
CA GLY A 77 -2.69 18.26 -15.04
C GLY A 77 -1.66 17.54 -15.91
N ASN A 78 -0.71 16.83 -15.31
CA ASN A 78 0.32 16.06 -16.00
C ASN A 78 0.18 14.55 -15.76
N ASP A 79 0.67 13.78 -16.72
CA ASP A 79 0.74 12.33 -16.63
C ASP A 79 2.08 11.90 -16.04
N TYR A 80 2.01 11.07 -15.00
CA TYR A 80 3.18 10.53 -14.32
C TYR A 80 3.19 9.01 -14.44
N LYS A 81 4.37 8.45 -14.71
CA LYS A 81 4.55 7.00 -14.77
C LYS A 81 5.08 6.51 -13.44
N VAL A 82 4.48 5.45 -12.95
CA VAL A 82 4.96 4.65 -11.83
C VAL A 82 5.16 3.24 -12.35
N LYS A 83 6.30 2.63 -12.05
CA LYS A 83 6.57 1.24 -12.44
C LYS A 83 6.77 0.42 -11.19
N ILE A 84 5.96 -0.62 -11.06
CA ILE A 84 6.05 -1.55 -9.94
C ILE A 84 6.87 -2.77 -10.37
N ILE A 85 7.84 -3.13 -9.54
CA ILE A 85 8.82 -4.16 -9.80
C ILE A 85 8.71 -5.18 -8.65
N PRO A 86 7.99 -6.30 -8.83
CA PRO A 86 7.93 -7.33 -7.81
C PRO A 86 9.33 -7.88 -7.57
N LYS A 87 9.77 -7.93 -6.30
CA LYS A 87 11.03 -8.56 -5.90
C LYS A 87 10.80 -9.98 -5.45
N ASP A 88 9.82 -10.17 -4.58
CA ASP A 88 9.40 -11.50 -4.16
C ASP A 88 8.31 -12.03 -5.08
N ILE A 89 8.26 -13.35 -5.18
CA ILE A 89 7.16 -14.03 -5.83
C ILE A 89 5.87 -13.88 -5.02
N ASN A 90 4.73 -14.10 -5.68
CA ASN A 90 3.41 -14.11 -5.05
C ASN A 90 3.00 -12.82 -4.33
N ILE A 91 3.52 -11.67 -4.78
CA ILE A 91 3.03 -10.35 -4.35
C ILE A 91 1.89 -9.89 -5.24
N TRP A 92 0.83 -9.40 -4.60
CA TRP A 92 -0.39 -8.93 -5.25
C TRP A 92 -0.62 -7.47 -4.92
N ILE A 93 -0.92 -6.69 -5.96
CA ILE A 93 -1.18 -5.26 -5.83
C ILE A 93 -2.64 -5.02 -6.17
N SER A 94 -3.38 -4.52 -5.18
CA SER A 94 -4.82 -4.28 -5.33
C SER A 94 -5.09 -2.91 -5.95
N ARG A 95 -4.56 -1.85 -5.36
CA ARG A 95 -4.88 -0.46 -5.73
C ARG A 95 -3.68 0.45 -5.51
N LEU A 96 -3.59 1.50 -6.33
CA LEU A 96 -2.66 2.60 -6.19
C LEU A 96 -3.47 3.89 -5.99
N PHE A 97 -3.09 4.69 -4.99
CA PHE A 97 -3.73 5.96 -4.69
C PHE A 97 -2.72 7.08 -4.81
N LEU A 98 -3.14 8.18 -5.44
CA LEU A 98 -2.39 9.44 -5.45
C LEU A 98 -3.20 10.45 -4.64
N GLY A 99 -2.62 10.90 -3.53
CA GLY A 99 -3.22 11.86 -2.62
C GLY A 99 -2.37 13.11 -2.47
N ASP A 100 -3.01 14.20 -2.04
CA ASP A 100 -2.32 15.41 -1.63
C ASP A 100 -1.67 15.22 -0.25
N ALA A 101 -0.49 15.77 -0.06
CA ALA A 101 0.24 15.68 1.20
C ALA A 101 -0.30 16.60 2.30
N ASP A 102 -1.00 17.68 1.92
CA ASP A 102 -1.69 18.54 2.87
C ASP A 102 -2.89 17.81 3.52
N GLY A 103 -3.41 16.78 2.85
CA GLY A 103 -4.46 15.93 3.40
C GLY A 103 -5.08 15.00 2.37
N PHE A 104 -4.99 13.70 2.61
CA PHE A 104 -5.68 12.66 1.87
C PHE A 104 -6.24 11.61 2.83
N SER A 105 -7.40 11.05 2.51
CA SER A 105 -8.00 9.97 3.29
C SER A 105 -8.84 9.09 2.37
N ILE A 106 -8.81 7.79 2.62
CA ILE A 106 -9.63 6.80 1.94
C ILE A 106 -10.81 6.49 2.85
N LEU A 107 -12.01 6.60 2.31
CA LEU A 107 -13.24 6.30 3.01
C LEU A 107 -14.00 5.19 2.28
N TYR A 108 -14.47 4.23 3.06
CA TYR A 108 -15.49 3.27 2.63
C TYR A 108 -16.80 3.64 3.30
N TYR A 109 -17.86 3.80 2.51
CA TYR A 109 -19.20 4.10 3.00
C TYR A 109 -20.18 3.05 2.46
N GLN A 110 -21.27 2.82 3.20
CA GLN A 110 -22.33 1.87 2.81
C GLN A 110 -23.60 2.57 2.37
N ASP A 111 -23.83 3.80 2.84
CA ASP A 111 -25.04 4.57 2.59
C ASP A 111 -24.74 6.06 2.34
N VAL A 112 -25.79 6.76 1.90
CA VAL A 112 -25.73 8.18 1.54
C VAL A 112 -25.50 9.07 2.78
N ASP A 113 -26.05 8.70 3.94
CA ASP A 113 -25.92 9.49 5.16
C ASP A 113 -24.46 9.51 5.64
N SER A 114 -23.77 8.37 5.57
CA SER A 114 -22.35 8.23 5.86
C SER A 114 -21.51 9.07 4.90
N LEU A 115 -21.82 9.03 3.59
CA LEU A 115 -21.14 9.88 2.62
C LEU A 115 -21.28 11.36 2.98
N VAL A 116 -22.50 11.84 3.24
CA VAL A 116 -22.77 13.24 3.56
C VAL A 116 -22.05 13.68 4.84
N TYR A 117 -22.10 12.85 5.88
CA TYR A 117 -21.38 13.11 7.13
C TYR A 117 -19.88 13.30 6.88
N TRP A 118 -19.25 12.35 6.18
CA TRP A 118 -17.80 12.42 5.94
C TRP A 118 -17.41 13.50 4.93
N ALA A 119 -18.25 13.80 3.94
CA ALA A 119 -18.05 14.95 3.05
C ALA A 119 -18.07 16.27 3.84
N ASN A 120 -18.94 16.39 4.84
CA ASN A 120 -18.96 17.54 5.74
C ASN A 120 -17.72 17.59 6.63
N GLU A 121 -17.29 16.49 7.23
CA GLU A 121 -16.03 16.46 8.00
C GLU A 121 -14.83 16.84 7.12
N ALA A 122 -14.75 16.29 5.90
CA ALA A 122 -13.75 16.65 4.88
C ALA A 122 -13.72 18.16 4.60
N ALA A 123 -14.87 18.78 4.34
CA ALA A 123 -14.95 20.20 4.02
C ALA A 123 -14.73 21.11 5.24
N TYR A 124 -15.36 20.81 6.37
CA TYR A 124 -15.43 21.74 7.51
C TYR A 124 -14.31 21.51 8.52
N ARG A 125 -13.91 20.27 8.78
CA ARG A 125 -12.87 19.95 9.76
C ARG A 125 -11.49 19.94 9.13
N TRP A 126 -11.33 19.23 8.00
CA TRP A 126 -10.03 19.07 7.34
C TRP A 126 -9.78 20.05 6.20
N LYS A 127 -10.77 20.85 5.81
CA LYS A 127 -10.66 21.86 4.75
C LYS A 127 -10.21 21.28 3.39
N LEU A 128 -10.54 20.02 3.14
CA LEU A 128 -10.26 19.35 1.87
C LEU A 128 -11.02 20.04 0.73
N ARG A 129 -10.40 20.11 -0.45
CA ARG A 129 -10.92 20.84 -1.62
C ARG A 129 -11.98 20.08 -2.40
N GLY A 130 -12.14 18.79 -2.14
CA GLY A 130 -13.10 17.95 -2.82
C GLY A 130 -12.94 16.48 -2.40
N ILE A 131 -13.76 15.64 -3.01
CA ILE A 131 -13.72 14.18 -2.85
C ILE A 131 -13.66 13.54 -4.24
N ALA A 132 -12.91 12.45 -4.35
CA ALA A 132 -12.92 11.59 -5.51
C ALA A 132 -13.66 10.30 -5.14
N ILE A 133 -14.62 9.90 -5.97
CA ILE A 133 -15.43 8.69 -5.75
C ILE A 133 -15.15 7.72 -6.90
N TRP A 134 -14.97 6.44 -6.56
CA TRP A 134 -14.69 5.39 -7.53
C TRP A 134 -15.63 4.19 -7.32
N SER A 135 -15.75 3.34 -8.35
CA SER A 135 -16.73 2.23 -8.42
C SER A 135 -18.20 2.68 -8.52
N LEU A 136 -18.46 3.80 -9.20
CA LEU A 136 -19.80 4.32 -9.46
C LEU A 136 -20.63 3.36 -10.34
N GLY A 137 -21.85 3.02 -9.91
CA GLY A 137 -22.80 2.28 -10.75
C GLY A 137 -23.77 1.35 -10.03
N GLN A 138 -23.50 0.99 -8.76
CA GLN A 138 -24.44 0.24 -7.90
C GLN A 138 -24.94 1.07 -6.70
N GLU A 139 -24.55 2.34 -6.66
CA GLU A 139 -24.92 3.27 -5.60
C GLU A 139 -26.42 3.61 -5.66
N ASP A 140 -27.01 3.90 -4.51
CA ASP A 140 -28.37 4.46 -4.44
C ASP A 140 -28.45 5.77 -5.24
N MET A 141 -29.50 5.96 -6.04
CA MET A 141 -29.68 7.18 -6.84
C MET A 141 -29.70 8.46 -5.99
N ARG A 142 -30.11 8.36 -4.72
CA ARG A 142 -30.09 9.46 -3.75
C ARG A 142 -28.69 10.03 -3.51
N LEU A 143 -27.64 9.24 -3.78
CA LEU A 143 -26.25 9.70 -3.72
C LEU A 143 -26.04 10.96 -4.56
N TRP A 144 -26.57 10.97 -5.79
CA TRP A 144 -26.39 12.08 -6.73
C TRP A 144 -27.13 13.34 -6.33
N GLU A 145 -28.24 13.18 -5.60
CA GLU A 145 -29.00 14.31 -5.04
C GLU A 145 -28.29 14.95 -3.85
N ALA A 146 -27.52 14.15 -3.11
CA ALA A 146 -26.79 14.58 -1.92
C ALA A 146 -25.41 15.21 -2.23
N LEU A 147 -24.85 14.93 -3.41
CA LEU A 147 -23.57 15.51 -3.82
C LEU A 147 -23.68 17.03 -4.06
N PRO A 148 -22.65 17.81 -3.71
CA PRO A 148 -22.61 19.24 -4.01
C PRO A 148 -22.78 19.46 -5.52
N LYS A 149 -23.72 20.31 -5.91
CA LYS A 149 -23.89 20.67 -7.32
C LYS A 149 -22.63 21.38 -7.79
N GLN A 150 -22.02 20.86 -8.86
CA GLN A 150 -20.96 21.57 -9.56
C GLN A 150 -21.58 22.82 -10.22
N ILE A 151 -21.00 23.99 -9.92
CA ILE A 151 -21.38 25.29 -10.49
C ILE A 151 -20.32 25.68 -11.51
#